data_AF-A0A0S8GVW1-F1
#
_entry.id   AF-A0A0S8GVW1-F1
#
_cell.length_a   1.000
_cell.length_b   1.000
_cell.length_c   1.000
_cell.angle_alpha   90.00
_cell.angle_beta   90.00
_cell.angle_gamma   90.00
#
_symmetry.space_group_name_H-M   'P 1'
#
loop_
_entity.id
_entity.type
_entity.pdbx_description
1 polymer ?
#
loop_
_entity_poly.entity_id
_entity_poly.type
_entity_poly.pdbx_seq_one_letter_code
_entity_poly.pdbx_strand_id
1 'polypeptide(L)'
;MKQIWRQTFHAIMKIVMVVVWFIFLGTNFIDYIIFKGVSLASAFYQIRMLIILFSCGVYGFFRVRSFHPIFNHGYLQWLALSPWRFGKPLPLGPVHLVWVDLAVVGTLTLLMYSVDVFYVELPAITFL
;
A
#
# COMPACT_ATOMS: atom_id res chain seq x y z
N MET A 1 -18.13 4.66 -21.24
CA MET A 1 -16.85 4.93 -20.55
C MET A 1 -16.22 3.60 -20.18
N LYS A 2 -15.22 3.14 -20.95
CA LYS A 2 -14.55 1.84 -20.76
C LYS A 2 -13.78 1.81 -19.44
N GLN A 3 -13.56 0.61 -18.89
CA GLN A 3 -12.91 0.27 -17.61
C GLN A 3 -11.41 0.67 -17.50
N ILE A 4 -11.02 1.81 -18.06
CA ILE A 4 -9.65 2.33 -18.08
C ILE A 4 -9.11 2.49 -16.64
N TRP A 5 -9.97 2.87 -15.71
CA TRP A 5 -9.62 3.02 -14.29
C TRP A 5 -9.04 1.76 -13.66
N ARG A 6 -9.53 0.56 -14.04
CA ARG A 6 -9.00 -0.71 -13.52
C ARG A 6 -7.58 -0.95 -14.02
N GLN A 7 -7.34 -0.72 -15.30
CA GLN A 7 -6.03 -0.94 -15.91
C GLN A 7 -4.97 0.02 -15.35
N THR A 8 -5.30 1.31 -15.25
CA THR A 8 -4.41 2.32 -14.69
C THR A 8 -4.14 2.07 -13.21
N PHE A 9 -5.17 1.74 -12.43
CA PHE A 9 -5.02 1.39 -11.01
C PHE A 9 -4.13 0.16 -10.82
N HIS A 10 -4.39 -0.93 -11.55
CA HIS A 10 -3.57 -2.13 -11.45
C HIS A 10 -2.11 -1.90 -11.87
N ALA A 11 -1.86 -1.08 -12.90
CA ALA A 11 -0.49 -0.76 -13.32
C ALA A 11 0.28 0.00 -12.25
N ILE A 12 -0.29 1.08 -11.70
CA ILE A 12 0.38 1.89 -10.66
C ILE A 12 0.60 1.05 -9.40
N MET A 13 -0.40 0.28 -8.97
CA MET A 13 -0.28 -0.55 -7.77
C MET A 13 0.74 -1.67 -7.91
N LYS A 14 0.84 -2.29 -9.09
CA LYS A 14 1.90 -3.25 -9.37
C LYS A 14 3.27 -2.62 -9.25
N ILE A 15 3.48 -1.43 -9.82
CA ILE A 15 4.77 -0.73 -9.74
C ILE A 15 5.11 -0.42 -8.29
N VAL A 16 4.19 0.19 -7.53
CA VAL A 16 4.41 0.52 -6.11
C VAL A 16 4.76 -0.73 -5.31
N MET A 17 3.98 -1.81 -5.47
CA MET A 17 4.22 -3.07 -4.76
C MET A 17 5.56 -3.70 -5.13
N VAL A 18 5.92 -3.72 -6.42
CA VAL A 18 7.20 -4.26 -6.88
C VAL A 18 8.36 -3.46 -6.28
N VAL A 19 8.28 -2.13 -6.30
CA VAL A 19 9.31 -1.26 -5.70
C VAL A 19 9.44 -1.53 -4.21
N VAL A 20 8.33 -1.61 -3.48
CA VAL A 20 8.33 -1.92 -2.03
C VAL A 20 8.98 -3.28 -1.79
N TRP A 21 8.61 -4.31 -2.54
CA TRP A 21 9.18 -5.65 -2.44
C TRP A 21 10.68 -5.69 -2.73
N PHE A 22 11.14 -5.00 -3.78
CA PHE A 22 12.56 -4.95 -4.12
C PHE A 22 13.38 -4.25 -3.04
N ILE A 23 12.89 -3.14 -2.48
CA ILE A 23 13.58 -2.45 -1.38
C ILE A 23 13.61 -3.35 -0.13
N PHE A 24 12.52 -4.06 0.17
CA PHE A 24 12.47 -5.01 1.26
C PHE A 24 13.46 -6.17 1.09
N LEU A 25 13.47 -6.81 -0.08
CA LEU A 25 14.40 -7.90 -0.37
C LEU A 25 15.86 -7.44 -0.28
N GLY A 26 16.18 -6.27 -0.88
CA GLY A 26 17.51 -5.71 -0.85
C GLY A 26 17.99 -5.39 0.56
N THR A 27 17.15 -4.74 1.37
CA THR A 27 17.51 -4.42 2.76
C THR A 27 17.63 -5.66 3.64
N ASN A 28 16.76 -6.67 3.47
CA ASN A 28 16.87 -7.95 4.21
C ASN A 28 18.12 -8.73 3.81
N PHE A 29 18.50 -8.72 2.52
CA PHE A 29 19.72 -9.33 2.04
C PHE A 29 20.97 -8.64 2.58
N ILE A 30 20.95 -7.31 2.67
CA ILE A 30 22.01 -6.50 3.30
C ILE A 30 22.13 -6.87 4.78
N ASP A 31 21.03 -6.92 5.53
CA ASP A 31 21.04 -7.32 6.95
C ASP A 31 21.57 -8.75 7.14
N TYR A 32 21.22 -9.66 6.24
CA TYR A 32 21.72 -11.04 6.24
C TYR A 32 23.23 -11.12 5.99
N ILE A 33 23.76 -10.35 5.02
CA ILE A 33 25.19 -10.31 4.72
C ILE A 33 25.99 -9.63 5.83
N ILE A 34 25.47 -8.54 6.40
CA ILE A 34 26.18 -7.69 7.35
C ILE A 34 26.18 -8.24 8.79
N PHE A 35 25.59 -9.43 9.03
CA PHE A 35 25.32 -10.00 10.35
C PHE A 35 26.41 -9.71 11.41
N LYS A 36 26.09 -8.78 12.33
CA LYS A 36 26.71 -8.38 13.64
C LYS A 36 26.79 -6.87 13.92
N GLY A 37 26.38 -5.99 13.02
CA GLY A 37 26.38 -4.54 13.26
C GLY A 37 25.06 -3.98 13.84
N VAL A 38 24.89 -4.00 15.16
CA VAL A 38 23.68 -3.50 15.88
C VAL A 38 23.26 -2.07 15.47
N SER A 39 24.19 -1.21 15.04
CA SER A 39 23.88 0.19 14.71
C SER A 39 23.30 0.42 13.31
N LEU A 40 23.56 -0.47 12.33
CA LEU A 40 23.02 -0.33 10.97
C LEU A 40 21.60 -0.93 10.86
N ALA A 41 21.33 -1.96 11.66
CA ALA A 41 20.03 -2.62 11.73
C ALA A 41 18.90 -1.63 12.10
N SER A 42 19.11 -0.76 13.09
CA SER A 42 18.11 0.24 13.52
C SER A 42 17.83 1.32 12.46
N ALA A 43 18.81 1.68 11.64
CA ALA A 43 18.60 2.62 10.54
C ALA A 43 17.73 2.01 9.43
N PHE A 44 17.96 0.74 9.08
CA PHE A 44 17.13 0.03 8.09
C PHE A 44 15.70 -0.19 8.58
N TYR A 45 15.50 -0.45 9.88
CA TYR A 45 14.16 -0.51 10.48
C TYR A 45 13.36 0.78 10.21
N GLN A 46 13.92 1.94 10.54
CA GLN A 46 13.24 3.23 10.35
C GLN A 46 12.91 3.50 8.88
N ILE A 47 13.84 3.20 7.97
CA ILE A 47 13.64 3.38 6.53
C ILE A 47 12.50 2.47 6.03
N ARG A 48 12.47 1.19 6.43
CA ARG A 48 11.40 0.26 6.04
C ARG A 48 10.04 0.72 6.54
N MET A 49 9.96 1.18 7.80
CA MET A 49 8.73 1.71 8.40
C MET A 49 8.23 2.96 7.65
N LEU A 50 9.13 3.89 7.32
CA LEU A 50 8.78 5.07 6.53
C LEU A 50 8.27 4.70 5.14
N ILE A 51 8.88 3.72 4.48
CA ILE A 51 8.45 3.25 3.16
C ILE A 51 7.06 2.62 3.23
N ILE A 52 6.78 1.76 4.22
CA ILE A 52 5.46 1.17 4.40
C ILE A 52 4.43 2.27 4.66
N LEU A 53 4.71 3.18 5.59
CA LEU A 53 3.82 4.27 5.94
C LEU A 53 3.51 5.17 4.74
N PHE A 54 4.55 5.52 3.97
CA PHE A 54 4.40 6.31 2.76
C PHE A 54 3.57 5.55 1.71
N SER A 55 3.79 4.25 1.54
CA SER A 55 3.03 3.40 0.62
C SER A 55 1.55 3.34 1.00
N CYS A 56 1.23 3.19 2.29
CA CYS A 56 -0.13 3.26 2.81
C CYS A 56 -0.78 4.63 2.51
N GLY A 57 -0.05 5.72 2.77
CA GLY A 57 -0.52 7.08 2.49
C GLY A 57 -0.80 7.32 1.01
N VAL A 58 0.14 6.94 0.13
CA VAL A 58 -0.03 7.04 -1.33
C VAL A 58 -1.20 6.19 -1.81
N TYR A 59 -1.36 4.98 -1.28
CA TYR A 59 -2.49 4.11 -1.61
C TYR A 59 -3.84 4.74 -1.25
N GLY A 60 -3.97 5.18 0.00
CA GLY A 60 -5.19 5.83 0.50
C GLY A 60 -5.50 7.11 -0.28
N PHE A 61 -4.50 7.95 -0.50
CA PHE A 61 -4.64 9.18 -1.29
C PHE A 61 -5.08 8.88 -2.72
N PHE A 62 -4.46 7.90 -3.37
CA PHE A 62 -4.84 7.50 -4.73
C PHE A 62 -6.30 7.03 -4.80
N ARG A 63 -6.75 6.22 -3.84
CA ARG A 63 -8.15 5.76 -3.75
C ARG A 63 -9.10 6.94 -3.60
N VAL A 64 -8.83 7.85 -2.66
CA VAL A 64 -9.67 9.02 -2.45
C VAL A 64 -9.70 9.91 -3.70
N ARG A 65 -8.54 10.23 -4.28
CA ARG A 65 -8.44 11.12 -5.45
C ARG A 65 -9.13 10.56 -6.70
N SER A 66 -9.10 9.24 -6.88
CA SER A 66 -9.58 8.58 -8.09
C SER A 66 -11.07 8.22 -8.05
N PHE A 67 -11.59 7.85 -6.88
CA PHE A 67 -12.96 7.35 -6.73
C PHE A 67 -13.90 8.30 -5.99
N HIS A 68 -13.38 9.28 -5.25
CA HIS A 68 -14.24 10.20 -4.49
C HIS A 68 -14.82 11.30 -5.40
N PRO A 69 -16.16 11.50 -5.41
CA PRO A 69 -16.82 12.42 -6.33
C PRO A 69 -16.35 13.88 -6.24
N ILE A 70 -15.92 14.32 -5.05
CA ILE A 70 -15.44 15.69 -4.83
C ILE A 70 -14.28 16.06 -5.77
N PHE A 71 -13.41 15.11 -6.13
CA PHE A 71 -12.26 15.40 -6.99
C PHE A 71 -12.55 15.26 -8.49
N ASN A 72 -13.79 15.00 -8.86
CA ASN A 72 -14.24 14.93 -10.25
C ASN A 72 -15.60 15.62 -10.38
N HIS A 73 -15.58 16.94 -10.60
CA HIS A 73 -16.79 17.76 -10.69
C HIS A 73 -17.76 17.29 -11.78
N GLY A 74 -17.25 16.83 -12.94
CA GLY A 74 -18.10 16.29 -14.01
C GLY A 74 -18.80 14.99 -13.60
N TYR A 75 -18.10 14.14 -12.85
CA TYR A 75 -18.71 12.94 -12.27
C TYR A 75 -19.72 13.27 -11.18
N LEU A 76 -19.45 14.26 -10.33
CA LEU A 76 -20.38 14.72 -9.31
C LEU A 76 -21.66 15.29 -9.94
N GLN A 77 -21.55 16.08 -10.99
CA GLN A 77 -22.69 16.59 -11.76
C GLN A 77 -23.47 15.45 -12.42
N TRP A 78 -22.79 14.47 -13.02
CA TRP A 78 -23.42 13.27 -13.55
C TRP A 78 -24.16 12.49 -12.45
N LEU A 79 -23.57 12.35 -11.27
CA LEU A 79 -24.18 11.67 -10.13
C LEU A 79 -25.45 12.39 -9.65
N ALA A 80 -25.43 13.72 -9.63
CA ALA A 80 -26.57 14.55 -9.22
C ALA A 80 -27.74 14.53 -10.22
N LEU A 81 -27.44 14.39 -11.52
CA LEU A 81 -28.44 14.40 -12.60
C LEU A 81 -28.95 13.00 -12.97
N SER A 82 -28.20 11.94 -12.66
CA SER A 82 -28.57 10.57 -13.00
C SER A 82 -29.51 9.97 -11.95
N PRO A 83 -30.52 9.16 -12.35
CA PRO A 83 -31.35 8.39 -11.42
C PRO A 83 -30.59 7.14 -10.92
N TRP A 84 -29.31 7.30 -10.59
CA TRP A 84 -28.49 6.21 -10.09
C TRP A 84 -29.02 5.78 -8.71
N ARG A 85 -29.27 4.47 -8.55
CA ARG A 85 -29.75 3.87 -7.30
C ARG A 85 -28.63 3.05 -6.67
N PHE A 86 -28.57 3.09 -5.33
CA PHE A 86 -27.66 2.27 -4.54
C PHE A 86 -27.80 0.78 -4.93
N GLY A 87 -26.68 0.13 -5.26
CA GLY A 87 -26.65 -1.26 -5.75
C GLY A 87 -26.30 -1.43 -7.23
N LYS A 88 -26.30 -0.37 -8.04
CA LYS A 88 -25.79 -0.42 -9.43
C LYS A 88 -24.29 -0.07 -9.48
N PRO A 89 -23.48 -0.69 -10.34
CA PRO A 89 -22.05 -0.38 -10.42
C PRO A 89 -21.82 1.07 -10.83
N LEU A 90 -20.90 1.74 -10.12
CA LEU A 90 -20.50 3.10 -10.44
C LEU A 90 -19.54 3.11 -11.65
N PRO A 91 -19.67 4.07 -12.58
CA PRO A 91 -18.85 4.13 -13.79
C PRO A 91 -17.35 4.25 -13.50
N LEU A 92 -17.00 5.02 -12.47
CA LEU A 92 -15.61 5.25 -12.05
C LEU A 92 -15.06 4.16 -11.12
N GLY A 93 -15.90 3.25 -10.65
CA GLY A 93 -15.50 2.18 -9.75
C GLY A 93 -16.13 2.28 -8.36
N PRO A 94 -15.99 1.22 -7.56
CA PRO A 94 -16.60 1.12 -6.24
C PRO A 94 -15.91 2.05 -5.25
N VAL A 95 -16.69 2.83 -4.51
CA VAL A 95 -16.19 3.63 -3.37
C VAL A 95 -15.92 2.75 -2.15
N HIS A 96 -16.63 1.62 -2.03
CA HIS A 96 -16.42 0.64 -0.98
C HIS A 96 -15.13 -0.17 -1.20
N LEU A 97 -14.62 -0.74 -0.12
CA LEU A 97 -13.48 -1.66 -0.13
C LEU A 97 -13.81 -2.91 -0.96
N VAL A 98 -12.89 -3.28 -1.84
CA VAL A 98 -12.93 -4.52 -2.62
C VAL A 98 -11.84 -5.47 -2.17
N TRP A 99 -11.90 -6.73 -2.58
CA TRP A 99 -10.89 -7.74 -2.28
C TRP A 99 -9.47 -7.33 -2.67
N VAL A 100 -9.31 -6.48 -3.70
CA VAL A 100 -8.01 -5.91 -4.08
C VAL A 100 -7.47 -4.98 -2.99
N ASP A 101 -8.32 -4.15 -2.37
CA ASP A 101 -7.91 -3.32 -1.24
C ASP A 101 -7.45 -4.19 -0.07
N LEU A 102 -8.18 -5.28 0.20
CA LEU A 102 -7.82 -6.23 1.25
C LEU A 102 -6.45 -6.87 0.98
N ALA A 103 -6.17 -7.26 -0.27
CA ALA A 103 -4.89 -7.84 -0.66
C ALA A 103 -3.73 -6.83 -0.50
N VAL A 104 -3.93 -5.58 -0.92
CA VAL A 104 -2.92 -4.51 -0.78
C VAL A 104 -2.64 -4.22 0.68
N VAL A 105 -3.68 -3.93 1.46
CA VAL A 105 -3.55 -3.59 2.88
C VAL A 105 -2.98 -4.79 3.65
N GLY A 106 -3.49 -5.99 3.41
CA GLY A 106 -2.98 -7.22 4.02
C GLY A 106 -1.50 -7.45 3.73
N THR A 107 -1.04 -7.20 2.51
CA THR A 107 0.39 -7.31 2.16
C THR A 107 1.22 -6.29 2.93
N LEU A 108 0.78 -5.02 3.00
CA LEU A 108 1.50 -3.98 3.73
C LEU A 108 1.53 -4.26 5.24
N THR A 109 0.44 -4.79 5.80
CA THR A 109 0.37 -5.21 7.20
C THR A 109 1.31 -6.39 7.48
N LEU A 110 1.35 -7.40 6.62
CA LEU A 110 2.28 -8.53 6.75
C LEU A 110 3.73 -8.07 6.68
N LEU A 111 4.05 -7.13 5.78
CA LEU A 111 5.38 -6.54 5.70
C LEU A 111 5.73 -5.79 6.98
N MET A 112 4.82 -4.97 7.51
CA MET A 112 5.03 -4.27 8.78
C MET A 112 5.28 -5.26 9.94
N TYR A 113 4.46 -6.30 10.04
CA TYR A 113 4.63 -7.34 11.04
C TYR A 113 5.98 -8.06 10.91
N SER A 114 6.41 -8.37 9.68
CA SER A 114 7.71 -9.02 9.44
C SER A 114 8.90 -8.16 9.87
N VAL A 115 8.78 -6.83 9.76
CA VAL A 115 9.77 -5.89 10.27
C VAL A 115 9.80 -5.95 11.78
N ASP A 116 8.66 -5.78 12.45
CA ASP A 116 8.59 -5.75 13.91
C ASP A 116 9.13 -7.04 14.54
N VAL A 117 8.73 -8.21 14.02
CA VAL A 117 9.22 -9.51 14.50
C VAL A 117 10.75 -9.61 14.41
N PHE A 118 11.33 -9.18 13.29
CA PHE A 118 12.77 -9.25 13.09
C PHE A 118 13.53 -8.40 14.12
N TYR A 119 13.10 -7.16 14.38
CA TYR A 119 13.85 -6.24 15.25
C TYR A 119 13.53 -6.37 16.75
N VAL A 120 12.35 -6.86 17.14
CA VAL A 120 11.97 -7.05 18.55
C VAL A 120 12.49 -8.39 19.11
N GLU A 121 12.51 -9.46 18.30
CA GLU A 121 12.93 -10.80 18.75
C GLU A 121 14.44 -11.03 18.68
N LEU A 122 15.16 -10.37 17.76
CA LEU A 122 16.62 -10.49 17.64
C LEU A 122 17.41 -10.14 18.92
N PRO A 123 17.12 -9.03 19.64
CA PRO A 123 17.81 -8.74 20.89
C PRO A 123 17.63 -9.86 21.92
N ALA A 124 16.42 -10.41 22.06
CA ALA A 124 16.12 -11.43 23.06
C ALA A 124 16.96 -12.72 22.87
N ILE A 125 17.25 -13.11 21.63
CA ILE A 125 18.06 -14.29 21.32
C ILE A 125 19.57 -14.00 21.52
N THR A 126 20.02 -12.76 21.29
CA THR A 126 21.45 -12.40 21.46
C THR A 126 21.88 -12.17 22.91
N PHE A 127 20.94 -11.97 23.83
CA PHE A 127 21.21 -11.77 25.26
C PHE A 127 20.93 -13.01 26.13
N LEU A 128 20.59 -14.16 25.53
CA LEU A 128 20.52 -15.50 26.15
C LEU A 128 21.80 -16.28 25.86
#